data_AF-A0A7S2V2P4-F1
#
_entry.id   AF-A0A7S2V2P4-F1
#
_cell.length_a   1.000
_cell.length_b   1.000
_cell.length_c   1.000
_cell.angle_alpha   90.00
_cell.angle_beta   90.00
_cell.angle_gamma   90.00
#
_symmetry.space_group_name_H-M   'P 1'
#
loop_
_entity.id
_entity.type
_entity.pdbx_description
1 polymer ?
#
loop_
_entity_poly.entity_id
_entity_poly.type
_entity_poly.pdbx_seq_one_letter_code
_entity_poly.pdbx_strand_id
1 'polypeptide(L)'
;GVLPADVRPDSVIINSYSAGDCIPPHVDHSSYPRPISTLSLLGQEPMLIGSQFRTVKGSTWVPVVGLSVPCPRRSLLVLGGNSGNVAKHCISACSGPRISITLRKQPPPDWVPDTAELVGDVSKKKKALSGSAKRRKKRAKMRQIER
;
A
#
# COMPACT_ATOMS: atom_id res chain seq x y z
N GLY A 1 7.68 -7.90 20.43
CA GLY A 1 7.11 -9.03 19.67
C GLY A 1 8.21 -10.02 19.37
N VAL A 2 7.89 -11.31 19.31
CA VAL A 2 8.86 -12.37 18.98
C VAL A 2 8.56 -12.84 17.56
N LEU A 3 9.59 -13.04 16.74
CA LEU A 3 9.46 -13.71 15.44
C LEU A 3 9.47 -15.23 15.67
N PRO A 4 8.38 -15.95 15.36
CA PRO A 4 8.37 -17.40 15.50
C PRO A 4 9.42 -18.05 14.57
N ALA A 5 10.01 -19.17 15.02
CA ALA A 5 11.16 -19.77 14.35
C ALA A 5 10.84 -20.35 12.96
N ASP A 6 9.60 -20.83 12.78
CA ASP A 6 9.03 -21.37 11.54
C ASP A 6 8.89 -20.31 10.43
N VAL A 7 8.79 -19.04 10.81
CA VAL A 7 8.63 -17.90 9.89
C VAL A 7 9.82 -16.95 9.94
N ARG A 8 11.01 -17.50 10.23
CA ARG A 8 12.28 -16.80 10.10
C ARG A 8 12.39 -16.18 8.70
N PRO A 9 12.61 -14.85 8.59
CA PRO A 9 12.78 -14.19 7.30
C PRO A 9 13.98 -14.74 6.54
N ASP A 10 13.77 -15.05 5.26
CA ASP A 10 14.79 -15.44 4.29
C ASP A 10 14.86 -14.46 3.09
N SER A 11 14.05 -13.41 3.12
CA SER A 11 14.07 -12.33 2.13
C SER A 11 13.95 -10.95 2.76
N VAL A 12 14.50 -9.98 2.03
CA VAL A 12 14.59 -8.60 2.46
C VAL A 12 14.24 -7.65 1.33
N ILE A 13 13.50 -6.59 1.64
CA ILE A 13 13.26 -5.46 0.74
C ILE A 13 13.76 -4.20 1.44
N ILE A 14 14.59 -3.43 0.75
CA ILE A 14 15.02 -2.10 1.21
C ILE A 14 14.14 -1.08 0.51
N ASN A 15 13.29 -0.40 1.29
CA ASN A 15 12.46 0.68 0.79
C ASN A 15 13.16 2.02 1.08
N SER A 16 13.45 2.78 0.02
CA SER A 16 14.03 4.13 0.08
C SER A 16 13.04 5.14 -0.48
N TYR A 17 12.79 6.21 0.26
CA TYR A 17 11.81 7.25 -0.05
C TYR A 17 12.46 8.62 0.02
N SER A 18 12.05 9.51 -0.87
CA SER A 18 12.31 10.95 -0.82
C SER A 18 11.11 11.72 -0.25
N ALA A 19 11.26 13.03 -0.06
CA ALA A 19 10.14 13.88 0.34
C ALA A 19 8.99 13.78 -0.67
N GLY A 20 7.77 13.58 -0.18
CA GLY A 20 6.57 13.39 -0.99
C GLY A 20 6.29 11.95 -1.42
N ASP A 21 7.29 11.05 -1.39
CA ASP A 21 7.10 9.64 -1.73
C ASP A 21 6.23 8.94 -0.68
N CYS A 22 5.50 7.92 -1.12
CA CYS A 22 4.57 7.18 -0.27
C CYS A 22 4.46 5.72 -0.73
N ILE A 23 3.87 4.88 0.10
CA ILE A 23 3.32 3.59 -0.31
C ILE A 23 1.83 3.58 0.02
N PRO A 24 0.92 3.49 -0.97
CA PRO A 24 -0.52 3.55 -0.73
C PRO A 24 -1.05 2.43 0.18
N PRO A 25 -2.25 2.57 0.77
CA PRO A 25 -2.88 1.53 1.58
C PRO A 25 -3.00 0.19 0.84
N HIS A 26 -2.30 -0.83 1.32
CA HIS A 26 -2.30 -2.18 0.74
C HIS A 26 -2.18 -3.25 1.82
N VAL A 27 -2.50 -4.49 1.47
CA VAL A 27 -2.15 -5.67 2.26
C VAL A 27 -1.09 -6.41 1.45
N ASP A 28 0.01 -6.82 2.07
CA ASP A 28 0.98 -7.70 1.43
C ASP A 28 0.29 -8.97 0.93
N HIS A 29 0.76 -9.55 -0.17
CA HIS A 29 0.15 -10.74 -0.74
C HIS A 29 0.04 -11.87 0.30
N SER A 30 -1.05 -12.63 0.23
CA SER A 30 -1.33 -13.74 1.17
C SER A 30 -0.36 -14.90 1.04
N SER A 31 0.35 -15.01 -0.09
CA SER A 31 1.39 -16.02 -0.30
C SER A 31 2.61 -15.86 0.61
N TYR A 32 2.87 -14.67 1.13
CA TYR A 32 3.98 -14.45 2.06
C TYR A 32 3.56 -14.88 3.48
N PRO A 33 4.27 -15.84 4.10
CA PRO A 33 4.02 -16.22 5.49
C PRO A 33 4.11 -15.00 6.43
N ARG A 34 3.28 -15.00 7.48
CA ARG A 34 3.26 -13.97 8.50
C ARG A 34 4.02 -14.40 9.76
N PRO A 35 4.59 -13.47 10.54
CA PRO A 35 4.45 -12.02 10.41
C PRO A 35 5.42 -11.41 9.38
N ILE A 36 5.06 -10.24 8.87
CA ILE A 36 5.97 -9.38 8.12
C ILE A 36 6.49 -8.32 9.08
N SER A 37 7.79 -8.03 9.02
CA SER A 37 8.40 -7.03 9.91
C SER A 37 9.03 -5.90 9.14
N THR A 38 8.96 -4.69 9.69
CA THR A 38 9.59 -3.49 9.13
C THR A 38 10.54 -2.88 10.16
N LEU A 39 11.82 -2.81 9.81
CA LEU A 39 12.85 -2.11 10.57
C LEU A 39 13.01 -0.69 10.01
N SER A 40 12.79 0.33 10.84
CA SER A 40 13.00 1.72 10.44
C SER A 40 14.46 2.14 10.66
N LEU A 41 15.11 2.71 9.65
CA LEU A 41 16.52 3.16 9.73
C LEU A 41 16.65 4.69 9.69
N LEU A 42 15.94 5.31 8.76
CA LEU A 42 15.92 6.76 8.52
C LEU A 42 14.47 7.21 8.28
N GLY A 43 14.13 8.44 8.64
CA GLY A 43 12.75 8.91 8.71
C GLY A 43 12.01 8.32 9.91
N GLN A 44 10.91 8.95 10.31
CA GLN A 44 10.09 8.53 11.46
C GLN A 44 8.59 8.57 11.15
N GLU A 45 8.24 8.66 9.87
CA GLU A 45 6.87 8.58 9.42
C GLU A 45 6.22 7.31 9.97
N PRO A 46 5.04 7.43 10.61
CA PRO A 46 4.37 6.30 11.23
C PRO A 46 3.85 5.34 10.16
N MET A 47 3.77 4.06 10.51
CA MET A 47 3.00 3.09 9.75
C MET A 47 1.51 3.28 10.08
N LEU A 48 0.73 3.66 9.09
CA LEU A 48 -0.73 3.71 9.25
C LEU A 48 -1.27 2.32 8.97
N ILE A 49 -2.14 1.82 9.83
CA ILE A 49 -2.71 0.47 9.74
C ILE A 49 -4.22 0.56 9.94
N GLY A 50 -5.04 -0.04 9.08
CA GLY A 50 -6.48 0.06 9.20
C GLY A 50 -7.28 -0.59 8.08
N SER A 51 -8.60 -0.60 8.22
CA SER A 51 -9.54 -1.07 7.19
C SER A 51 -10.07 0.08 6.33
N GLN A 52 -10.08 1.30 6.88
CA GLN A 52 -10.59 2.50 6.21
C GLN A 52 -9.63 3.68 6.39
N PHE A 53 -9.40 4.41 5.31
CA PHE A 53 -8.51 5.58 5.27
C PHE A 53 -9.23 6.74 4.59
N ARG A 54 -8.98 7.94 5.09
CA ARG A 54 -9.37 9.18 4.42
C ARG A 54 -8.15 9.82 3.80
N THR A 55 -8.24 10.15 2.51
CA THR A 55 -7.21 10.95 1.82
C THR A 55 -7.35 12.41 2.27
N VAL A 56 -6.29 12.96 2.85
CA VAL A 56 -6.21 14.38 3.25
C VAL A 56 -5.78 15.23 2.06
N LYS A 57 -4.78 14.76 1.32
CA LYS A 57 -4.27 15.33 0.07
C LYS A 57 -3.55 14.24 -0.73
N GLY A 58 -3.01 14.58 -1.89
CA GLY A 58 -2.21 13.65 -2.69
C GLY A 58 -1.19 12.91 -1.83
N SER A 59 -1.19 11.58 -1.94
CA SER A 59 -0.27 10.68 -1.21
C SER A 59 -0.32 10.77 0.33
N THR A 60 -1.31 11.45 0.92
CA THR A 60 -1.41 11.64 2.38
C THR A 60 -2.75 11.11 2.88
N TRP A 61 -2.71 10.11 3.75
CA TRP A 61 -3.88 9.48 4.35
C TRP A 61 -3.86 9.57 5.87
N VAL A 62 -5.05 9.45 6.46
CA VAL A 62 -5.24 9.18 7.89
C VAL A 62 -6.16 7.97 8.06
N PRO A 63 -5.86 7.05 8.99
CA PRO A 63 -6.77 5.94 9.28
C PRO A 63 -8.06 6.51 9.91
N VAL A 64 -9.22 6.09 9.37
CA VAL A 64 -10.53 6.37 9.96
C VAL A 64 -10.90 5.26 10.93
N VAL A 65 -10.62 4.01 10.52
CA VAL A 65 -10.76 2.81 11.35
C VAL A 65 -9.41 2.11 11.34
N GLY A 66 -8.63 2.33 12.39
CA GLY A 66 -7.24 1.87 12.46
C GLY A 66 -6.39 2.65 13.44
N LEU A 67 -5.08 2.55 13.27
CA LEU A 67 -4.05 3.11 14.14
C LEU A 67 -2.95 3.79 13.31
N SER A 68 -2.32 4.80 13.90
CA SER A 68 -1.05 5.35 13.44
C SER A 68 0.01 4.85 14.40
N VAL A 69 0.87 3.93 13.94
CA VAL A 69 1.90 3.31 14.78
C VAL A 69 3.20 4.08 14.57
N PRO A 70 3.73 4.76 15.61
CA PRO A 70 5.03 5.41 15.52
C PRO A 70 6.12 4.40 15.12
N CYS A 71 7.00 4.78 14.22
CA CYS A 71 8.14 3.95 13.81
C CYS A 71 9.46 4.70 14.03
N PRO A 72 9.91 4.89 15.29
CA PRO A 72 11.19 5.52 15.59
C PRO A 72 12.34 4.82 14.87
N ARG A 73 13.44 5.54 14.66
CA ARG A 73 14.66 4.92 14.12
C ARG A 73 15.10 3.75 15.00
N ARG A 74 15.54 2.66 14.37
CA ARG A 74 15.94 1.38 14.99
C ARG A 74 14.79 0.62 15.66
N SER A 75 13.53 1.00 15.43
CA SER A 75 12.38 0.20 15.85
C SER A 75 12.06 -0.89 14.83
N LEU A 76 11.60 -2.04 15.33
CA LEU A 76 11.09 -3.15 14.53
C LEU A 76 9.58 -3.27 14.75
N LEU A 77 8.79 -2.95 13.73
CA LEU A 77 7.35 -3.18 13.73
C LEU A 77 7.06 -4.58 13.18
N VAL A 78 6.30 -5.39 13.91
CA VAL A 78 5.92 -6.75 13.51
C VAL A 78 4.42 -6.80 13.23
N LEU A 79 4.03 -7.12 12.00
CA LEU A 79 2.65 -7.22 11.54
C LEU A 79 2.24 -8.70 11.44
N GLY A 80 1.44 -9.15 12.42
CA GLY A 80 0.85 -10.48 12.48
C GLY A 80 -0.66 -10.44 12.70
N GLY A 81 -1.31 -11.61 12.67
CA GLY A 81 -2.75 -11.72 12.83
C GLY A 81 -3.50 -10.76 11.90
N ASN A 82 -4.50 -10.05 12.44
CA ASN A 82 -5.31 -9.12 11.65
C ASN A 82 -4.48 -8.00 10.99
N SER A 83 -3.42 -7.53 11.64
CA SER A 83 -2.58 -6.44 11.12
C SER A 83 -1.77 -6.84 9.87
N GLY A 84 -1.42 -8.12 9.74
CA GLY A 84 -0.71 -8.65 8.58
C GLY A 84 -1.62 -9.29 7.53
N ASN A 85 -2.81 -9.76 7.91
CA ASN A 85 -3.68 -10.56 7.04
C ASN A 85 -4.82 -9.78 6.40
N VAL A 86 -5.40 -8.79 7.10
CA VAL A 86 -6.64 -8.13 6.65
C VAL A 86 -6.58 -6.60 6.70
N ALA A 87 -5.86 -6.02 7.67
CA ALA A 87 -5.69 -4.58 7.74
C ALA A 87 -4.73 -4.13 6.65
N LYS A 88 -5.12 -3.07 5.93
CA LYS A 88 -4.19 -2.40 5.03
C LYS A 88 -3.20 -1.62 5.86
N HIS A 89 -1.98 -1.48 5.35
CA HIS A 89 -0.98 -0.61 5.90
C HIS A 89 -0.40 0.32 4.82
N CYS A 90 0.08 1.49 5.25
CA CYS A 90 0.72 2.45 4.36
C CYS A 90 1.67 3.39 5.09
N ILE A 91 2.53 4.03 4.29
CA ILE A 91 3.28 5.23 4.67
C ILE A 91 2.74 6.36 3.81
N SER A 92 2.19 7.39 4.48
CA SER A 92 1.82 8.65 3.83
C SER A 92 3.05 9.39 3.31
N ALA A 93 2.83 10.42 2.50
CA ALA A 93 3.86 11.28 1.91
C ALA A 93 4.95 11.63 2.94
N CYS A 94 6.17 11.20 2.67
CA CYS A 94 7.29 11.40 3.58
C CYS A 94 7.64 12.89 3.65
N SER A 95 8.02 13.35 4.84
CA SER A 95 8.46 14.73 5.05
C SER A 95 9.88 14.97 4.53
N GLY A 96 10.68 13.92 4.44
CA GLY A 96 12.05 13.90 3.96
C GLY A 96 12.51 12.49 3.61
N PRO A 97 13.83 12.26 3.52
CA PRO A 97 14.38 10.93 3.26
C PRO A 97 13.96 9.91 4.34
N ARG A 98 13.43 8.77 3.90
CA ARG A 98 13.06 7.64 4.76
C ARG A 98 13.65 6.35 4.20
N ILE A 99 14.22 5.53 5.08
CA ILE A 99 14.75 4.20 4.73
C ILE A 99 14.20 3.20 5.73
N SER A 100 13.61 2.13 5.23
CA SER A 100 13.15 1.01 6.03
C SER A 100 13.44 -0.33 5.36
N ILE A 101 13.67 -1.35 6.16
CA ILE A 101 13.90 -2.72 5.71
C ILE A 101 12.66 -3.55 6.05
N THR A 102 12.03 -4.15 5.04
CA THR A 102 10.98 -5.14 5.23
C THR A 102 11.60 -6.53 5.23
N LEU A 103 11.41 -7.26 6.32
CA LEU A 103 11.85 -8.64 6.52
C LEU A 103 10.64 -9.57 6.39
N ARG A 104 10.73 -10.57 5.52
CA ARG A 104 9.66 -11.55 5.32
C ARG A 104 10.21 -12.91 4.89
N LYS A 105 9.41 -13.95 5.09
CA LYS A 105 9.66 -15.27 4.53
C LYS A 105 9.10 -15.35 3.10
N GLN A 106 9.82 -15.97 2.18
CA GLN A 106 9.31 -16.26 0.84
C GLN A 106 8.22 -17.34 0.91
N PRO A 107 7.29 -17.36 -0.06
CA PRO A 107 6.42 -18.51 -0.27
C PRO A 107 7.25 -19.79 -0.51
N PRO A 108 6.63 -20.98 -0.40
CA PRO A 108 7.25 -22.22 -0.84
C PRO A 108 7.84 -22.11 -2.26
N PRO A 109 8.96 -22.79 -2.58
CA PRO A 109 9.64 -22.65 -3.87
C PRO A 109 8.79 -23.04 -5.10
N ASP A 110 7.78 -23.87 -4.90
CA ASP A 110 6.81 -24.32 -5.91
C ASP A 110 5.60 -23.37 -6.02
N TRP A 111 5.54 -22.30 -5.22
CA TRP A 111 4.47 -21.32 -5.31
C TRP A 111 4.51 -20.61 -6.66
N VAL A 112 3.37 -20.65 -7.35
CA VAL A 112 3.12 -19.88 -8.57
C VAL A 112 1.89 -19.00 -8.35
N PRO A 113 1.86 -17.78 -8.91
CA PRO A 113 0.68 -16.92 -8.85
C PRO A 113 -0.50 -17.61 -9.54
N ASP A 114 -1.71 -17.42 -9.02
CA ASP A 114 -2.91 -17.87 -9.71
C ASP A 114 -3.04 -17.09 -11.02
N THR A 115 -3.11 -17.81 -12.14
CA THR A 115 -3.27 -17.21 -13.46
C THR A 115 -4.51 -16.30 -13.55
N ALA A 116 -5.57 -16.57 -12.78
CA ALA A 116 -6.74 -15.69 -12.69
C ALA A 116 -6.42 -14.32 -12.07
N GLU A 117 -5.46 -14.25 -11.14
CA GLU A 117 -5.01 -12.99 -10.53
C GLU A 117 -4.17 -12.14 -11.50
N LEU A 118 -3.48 -12.79 -12.44
CA LEU A 118 -2.64 -12.13 -13.44
C LEU A 118 -3.45 -11.51 -14.59
N VAL A 119 -4.60 -12.10 -14.92
CA VAL A 119 -5.55 -11.55 -15.90
C VAL A 119 -6.30 -10.42 -15.21
N GLY A 120 -5.63 -9.27 -15.07
CA GLY A 120 -6.19 -8.10 -14.40
C GLY A 120 -7.63 -7.83 -14.83
N ASP A 121 -8.50 -7.57 -13.86
CA ASP A 121 -9.95 -7.44 -13.99
C ASP A 121 -10.38 -6.52 -15.15
N VAL A 122 -10.56 -7.10 -16.34
CA VAL A 122 -10.93 -6.39 -17.59
C VAL A 122 -12.33 -5.76 -17.46
N SER A 123 -13.12 -6.20 -16.48
CA SER A 123 -14.50 -5.74 -16.27
C SER A 123 -14.59 -4.30 -15.74
N LYS A 124 -13.53 -3.75 -15.11
CA LYS A 124 -13.56 -2.40 -14.52
C LYS A 124 -13.29 -1.24 -15.49
N LYS A 125 -13.05 -1.49 -16.78
CA LYS A 125 -12.76 -0.43 -17.79
C LYS A 125 -13.98 0.26 -18.42
N LYS A 126 -15.19 0.10 -17.87
CA LYS A 126 -16.36 0.95 -18.23
C LYS A 126 -16.95 1.68 -17.03
N LYS A 127 -16.15 2.49 -16.32
CA LYS A 127 -16.75 3.57 -15.52
C LYS A 127 -17.40 4.56 -16.49
N ALA A 128 -18.72 4.61 -16.49
CA ALA A 128 -19.48 5.63 -17.20
C ALA A 128 -18.95 7.02 -16.82
N LEU A 129 -18.67 7.86 -17.82
CA LEU A 129 -18.32 9.26 -17.61
C LEU A 129 -19.28 9.90 -16.61
N SER A 130 -18.73 10.58 -15.59
CA SER A 130 -19.54 11.38 -14.68
C SER A 130 -20.36 12.42 -15.46
N GLY A 131 -21.51 12.84 -14.91
CA GLY A 131 -22.42 13.77 -15.60
C GLY A 131 -21.74 15.03 -16.13
N SER A 132 -20.76 15.57 -15.40
CA SER A 132 -19.93 16.70 -15.85
C SER A 132 -19.04 16.37 -17.05
N ALA A 133 -18.44 15.18 -17.08
CA ALA A 133 -17.58 14.76 -18.18
C ALA A 133 -18.38 14.50 -19.47
N LYS A 134 -19.63 13.98 -19.36
CA LYS A 134 -20.57 13.88 -20.50
C LYS A 134 -20.96 15.26 -21.04
N ARG A 135 -21.27 16.22 -20.17
CA ARG A 135 -21.63 17.61 -20.55
C ARG A 135 -20.49 18.32 -21.29
N ARG A 136 -19.25 18.16 -20.81
CA ARG A 136 -18.06 18.75 -21.45
C ARG A 136 -17.79 18.16 -22.83
N LYS A 137 -17.96 16.84 -23.00
CA LYS A 137 -17.81 16.16 -24.30
C LYS A 137 -18.89 16.59 -25.31
N LYS A 138 -20.14 16.78 -24.87
CA LYS A 138 -21.24 17.30 -25.70
C LYS A 138 -20.96 18.74 -26.17
N ARG A 139 -20.50 19.62 -25.28
CA ARG A 139 -20.11 21.00 -25.63
C ARG A 139 -18.94 21.07 -26.61
N ALA A 140 -17.94 20.20 -26.46
CA ALA A 140 -16.81 20.14 -27.38
C ALA A 140 -17.25 19.67 -28.79
N LYS A 141 -18.16 18.71 -28.88
CA LYS A 141 -18.69 18.22 -30.17
C LYS A 141 -19.55 19.26 -30.90
N MET A 142 -20.37 20.03 -30.19
CA MET A 142 -21.16 21.12 -30.79
C MET A 142 -20.25 22.19 -31.41
N ARG A 143 -19.15 22.55 -30.74
CA ARG A 143 -18.20 23.56 -31.24
C ARG A 143 -17.40 23.14 -32.47
N GLN A 144 -17.33 21.85 -32.78
CA GLN A 144 -16.70 21.34 -34.01
C GLN A 144 -17.67 21.31 -35.20
N ILE A 145 -18.97 21.43 -34.96
CA ILE A 145 -20.00 21.44 -36.02
C ILE A 145 -20.28 22.88 -36.49
N GLU A 146 -19.90 23.89 -35.69
CA GLU A 146 -20.04 25.32 -35.99
C GLU A 146 -18.79 25.96 -36.64
N ARG A 147 -17.89 25.16 -37.21
CA ARG A 147 -16.77 25.59 -38.06
C ARG A 147 -16.81 24.85 -39.38
#